data_AF-A0A0K3CKI3-F1
#
_entry.id   AF-A0A0K3CKI3-F1
#
_cell.length_a   1.000
_cell.length_b   1.000
_cell.length_c   1.000
_cell.angle_alpha   90.00
_cell.angle_beta   90.00
_cell.angle_gamma   90.00
#
_symmetry.space_group_name_H-M   'P 1'
#
loop_
_entity.id
_entity.type
_entity.pdbx_description
1 polymer ?
#
loop_
_entity_poly.entity_id
_entity_poly.type
_entity_poly.pdbx_seq_one_letter_code
_entity_poly.pdbx_strand_id
1 'polypeptide(L)'
;MATFAKASFDAAKYAQARPSYPRALFDHVLAYLDQSSSPALTQRPRTLLDLGCGPGVSTFDWLDLDRFERIVGIDPSDNMISAARGILEEKRAKGEIKDGVEVRFEKGGSDNLAGIFEDGSVDLAVAGQAAHWFDAEATYRELARVLKPGGAFAFWGYGEFFFQKQPSLNRLVTTYSSGTLGKYWQQPGRSIVEALLTPFPLPSPSSSPSFDPSSFHRSFFLRPHGPPPPLTLPPLLDPPLPSAEGESATYSLQPATSTTTDAPLSVSITRTILLQRTWTLSQLEAYLRTWSSAHAYNASHRPSSPDSPNAGTGQAWRDCVEVFVDGLRREGVSEEEEGMEVGWEMGVVFGRKRA
;
A
#
# COMPACT_ATOMS: atom_id res chain seq x y z
N MET A 1 13.65 2.99 -1.17
CA MET A 1 13.66 1.95 -0.09
C MET A 1 14.81 2.06 0.92
N ALA A 2 15.73 3.03 0.82
CA ALA A 2 16.93 3.04 1.68
C ALA A 2 16.63 3.19 3.19
N THR A 3 15.51 3.79 3.59
CA THR A 3 15.16 3.97 5.01
C THR A 3 14.72 2.68 5.70
N PHE A 4 13.88 1.87 5.05
CA PHE A 4 13.35 0.62 5.59
C PHE A 4 14.37 -0.54 5.55
N ALA A 5 15.42 -0.39 4.73
CA ALA A 5 16.55 -1.30 4.67
C ALA A 5 17.63 -1.03 5.74
N LYS A 6 17.51 0.05 6.53
CA LYS A 6 18.47 0.33 7.60
C LYS A 6 18.31 -0.67 8.74
N ALA A 7 19.43 -1.19 9.24
CA ALA A 7 19.45 -2.07 10.41
C ALA A 7 18.85 -1.41 11.68
N SER A 8 18.91 -0.08 11.77
CA SER A 8 18.34 0.69 12.88
C SER A 8 16.83 0.92 12.77
N PHE A 9 16.18 0.45 11.72
CA PHE A 9 14.73 0.61 11.55
C PHE A 9 13.98 -0.38 12.45
N ASP A 10 12.96 0.06 13.16
CA ASP A 10 12.22 -0.79 14.09
C ASP A 10 11.04 -1.47 13.38
N ALA A 11 11.31 -2.63 12.77
CA ALA A 11 10.31 -3.39 12.00
C ALA A 11 9.17 -3.94 12.87
N ALA A 12 9.41 -4.23 14.15
CA ALA A 12 8.38 -4.69 15.07
C ALA A 12 7.40 -3.56 15.41
N LYS A 13 7.89 -2.36 15.75
CA LYS A 13 7.02 -1.18 15.93
C LYS A 13 6.29 -0.81 14.66
N TYR A 14 6.92 -0.97 13.50
CA TYR A 14 6.24 -0.79 12.22
C TYR A 14 5.02 -1.70 12.09
N ALA A 15 5.19 -3.01 12.34
CA ALA A 15 4.09 -3.98 12.27
C ALA A 15 2.95 -3.65 13.24
N GLN A 16 3.27 -3.18 14.45
CA GLN A 16 2.27 -2.86 15.47
C GLN A 16 1.51 -1.55 15.20
N ALA A 17 2.17 -0.56 14.60
CA ALA A 17 1.62 0.78 14.46
C ALA A 17 1.01 1.07 13.08
N ARG A 18 1.32 0.28 12.05
CA ARG A 18 0.70 0.42 10.73
C ARG A 18 -0.71 -0.18 10.72
N PRO A 19 -1.66 0.43 9.99
CA PRO A 19 -2.99 -0.15 9.89
C PRO A 19 -2.92 -1.45 9.08
N SER A 20 -3.53 -2.52 9.60
CA SER A 20 -3.86 -3.71 8.81
C SER A 20 -4.94 -3.39 7.76
N TYR A 21 -5.15 -4.27 6.81
CA TYR A 21 -6.15 -4.03 5.76
C TYR A 21 -7.52 -4.61 6.16
N PRO A 22 -8.63 -3.97 5.77
CA PRO A 22 -9.97 -4.48 6.06
C PRO A 22 -10.28 -5.72 5.21
N ARG A 23 -11.07 -6.66 5.74
CA ARG A 23 -11.53 -7.87 5.03
C ARG A 23 -12.10 -7.58 3.64
N ALA A 24 -12.86 -6.50 3.52
CA ALA A 24 -13.47 -6.07 2.25
C ALA A 24 -12.44 -5.78 1.13
N LEU A 25 -11.21 -5.37 1.45
CA LEU A 25 -10.15 -5.23 0.43
C LEU A 25 -9.77 -6.60 -0.14
N PHE A 26 -9.58 -7.59 0.72
CA PHE A 26 -9.21 -8.93 0.31
C PHE A 26 -10.33 -9.60 -0.48
N ASP A 27 -11.58 -9.45 -0.03
CA ASP A 27 -12.75 -9.95 -0.78
C ASP A 27 -12.84 -9.31 -2.17
N HIS A 28 -12.54 -8.01 -2.29
CA HIS A 28 -12.48 -7.31 -3.59
C HIS A 28 -11.39 -7.88 -4.50
N VAL A 29 -10.20 -8.13 -3.97
CA VAL A 29 -9.09 -8.75 -4.73
C VAL A 29 -9.42 -10.18 -5.15
N LEU A 30 -10.02 -10.97 -4.25
CA LEU A 30 -10.43 -12.34 -4.55
C LEU A 30 -11.55 -12.41 -5.58
N ALA A 31 -12.51 -11.47 -5.52
CA ALA A 31 -13.56 -11.35 -6.53
C ALA A 31 -12.97 -11.08 -7.91
N TYR A 32 -11.94 -10.22 -8.02
CA TYR A 32 -11.21 -10.04 -9.28
C TYR A 32 -10.51 -11.32 -9.72
N LEU A 33 -9.78 -12.00 -8.84
CA LEU A 33 -9.10 -13.26 -9.17
C LEU A 33 -10.08 -14.32 -9.71
N ASP A 34 -11.24 -14.46 -9.07
CA ASP A 34 -12.28 -15.45 -9.38
C ASP A 34 -13.06 -15.18 -10.68
N GLN A 35 -12.87 -14.02 -11.33
CA GLN A 35 -13.38 -13.77 -12.69
C GLN A 35 -12.66 -14.58 -13.77
N SER A 36 -11.51 -15.20 -13.45
CA SER A 36 -10.79 -16.04 -14.42
C SER A 36 -11.60 -17.29 -14.76
N SER A 37 -11.75 -17.57 -16.05
CA SER A 37 -12.24 -18.86 -16.54
C SER A 37 -11.10 -19.85 -16.82
N SER A 38 -9.84 -19.48 -16.54
CA SER A 38 -8.68 -20.33 -16.81
C SER A 38 -8.73 -21.65 -16.03
N PRO A 39 -8.62 -22.82 -16.70
CA PRO A 39 -8.51 -24.10 -16.02
C PRO A 39 -7.32 -24.19 -15.06
N ALA A 40 -6.25 -23.42 -15.32
CA ALA A 40 -5.05 -23.41 -14.47
C ALA A 40 -5.31 -22.86 -13.05
N LEU A 41 -6.42 -22.14 -12.84
CA LEU A 41 -6.82 -21.60 -11.53
C LEU A 41 -7.95 -22.39 -10.84
N THR A 42 -8.34 -23.53 -11.41
CA THR A 42 -9.42 -24.39 -10.87
C THR A 42 -8.99 -25.21 -9.66
N GLN A 43 -7.68 -25.45 -9.51
CA GLN A 43 -7.13 -26.12 -8.33
C GLN A 43 -7.19 -25.19 -7.11
N ARG A 44 -7.65 -25.75 -5.99
CA ARG A 44 -7.64 -25.12 -4.68
C ARG A 44 -6.99 -26.09 -3.69
N PRO A 45 -6.29 -25.58 -2.66
CA PRO A 45 -6.01 -24.16 -2.41
C PRO A 45 -4.95 -23.58 -3.38
N ARG A 46 -4.78 -22.26 -3.41
CA ARG A 46 -3.93 -21.55 -4.38
C ARG A 46 -2.56 -21.13 -3.80
N THR A 47 -1.66 -20.63 -4.64
CA THR A 47 -0.40 -19.99 -4.24
C THR A 47 -0.48 -18.46 -4.35
N LEU A 48 -0.13 -17.76 -3.26
CA LEU A 48 -0.04 -16.31 -3.16
C LEU A 48 1.43 -15.86 -3.05
N LEU A 49 1.78 -14.82 -3.79
CA LEU A 49 3.02 -14.07 -3.66
C LEU A 49 2.71 -12.66 -3.14
N ASP A 50 3.32 -12.22 -2.05
CA ASP A 50 3.20 -10.86 -1.50
C ASP A 50 4.54 -10.10 -1.66
N LEU A 51 4.57 -9.18 -2.63
CA LEU A 51 5.75 -8.39 -3.00
C LEU A 51 5.90 -7.15 -2.13
N GLY A 52 7.10 -6.95 -1.59
CA GLY A 52 7.37 -5.88 -0.63
C GLY A 52 6.57 -6.09 0.66
N CYS A 53 6.57 -7.32 1.18
CA CYS A 53 5.71 -7.73 2.29
C CYS A 53 6.02 -7.02 3.61
N GLY A 54 7.18 -6.35 3.72
CA GLY A 54 7.66 -5.79 4.98
C GLY A 54 7.72 -6.87 6.07
N PRO A 55 7.26 -6.58 7.30
CA PRO A 55 7.22 -7.56 8.38
C PRO A 55 6.00 -8.50 8.26
N GLY A 56 5.37 -8.61 7.08
CA GLY A 56 4.25 -9.51 6.81
C GLY A 56 2.86 -8.94 7.08
N VAL A 57 2.69 -7.61 7.12
CA VAL A 57 1.41 -6.95 7.49
C VAL A 57 0.24 -7.47 6.66
N SER A 58 0.30 -7.34 5.32
CA SER A 58 -0.73 -7.93 4.44
C SER A 58 -0.65 -9.44 4.40
N THR A 59 0.56 -10.01 4.46
CA THR A 59 0.78 -11.46 4.31
C THR A 59 0.01 -12.26 5.35
N PHE A 60 -0.03 -11.79 6.60
CA PHE A 60 -0.77 -12.47 7.67
C PHE A 60 -2.28 -12.28 7.56
N ASP A 61 -2.77 -11.15 7.06
CA ASP A 61 -4.21 -10.93 6.84
C ASP A 61 -4.80 -11.92 5.81
N TRP A 62 -3.97 -12.46 4.90
CA TRP A 62 -4.39 -13.48 3.93
C TRP A 62 -4.66 -14.87 4.54
N LEU A 63 -4.13 -15.15 5.73
CA LEU A 63 -4.29 -16.46 6.39
C LEU A 63 -5.75 -16.74 6.79
N ASP A 64 -6.53 -15.70 7.04
CA ASP A 64 -7.91 -15.80 7.51
C ASP A 64 -8.93 -16.10 6.39
N LEU A 65 -8.46 -16.24 5.13
CA LEU A 65 -9.35 -16.34 3.97
C LEU A 65 -9.60 -17.76 3.48
N ASP A 66 -8.81 -18.76 3.91
CA ASP A 66 -8.90 -20.16 3.44
C ASP A 66 -8.84 -20.31 1.91
N ARG A 67 -8.05 -19.45 1.26
CA ARG A 67 -7.90 -19.43 -0.21
C ARG A 67 -6.58 -20.00 -0.70
N PHE A 68 -5.56 -20.00 0.15
CA PHE A 68 -4.18 -20.27 -0.24
C PHE A 68 -3.58 -21.35 0.64
N GLU A 69 -2.94 -22.35 0.02
CA GLU A 69 -2.13 -23.37 0.70
C GLU A 69 -0.70 -22.89 0.86
N ARG A 70 -0.29 -21.93 0.02
CA ARG A 70 1.05 -21.40 0.01
C ARG A 70 1.01 -19.89 -0.07
N ILE A 71 1.61 -19.23 0.90
CA ILE A 71 1.76 -17.78 0.96
C ILE A 71 3.23 -17.45 1.15
N VAL A 72 3.83 -16.74 0.20
CA VAL A 72 5.23 -16.32 0.28
C VAL A 72 5.31 -14.80 0.27
N GLY A 73 5.81 -14.21 1.34
CA GLY A 73 6.17 -12.80 1.40
C GLY A 73 7.61 -12.58 0.94
N ILE A 74 7.84 -11.57 0.10
CA ILE A 74 9.17 -11.18 -0.37
C ILE A 74 9.42 -9.72 -0.04
N ASP A 75 10.59 -9.41 0.52
CA ASP A 75 11.03 -8.04 0.79
C ASP A 75 12.57 -7.93 0.63
N PRO A 76 13.10 -6.82 0.08
CA PRO A 76 14.55 -6.68 -0.08
C PRO A 76 15.30 -6.41 1.25
N SER A 77 14.59 -6.03 2.32
CA SER A 77 15.18 -5.71 3.63
C SER A 77 15.33 -6.94 4.51
N ASP A 78 16.58 -7.28 4.87
CA ASP A 78 16.86 -8.35 5.84
C ASP A 78 16.11 -8.14 7.16
N ASN A 79 16.05 -6.91 7.64
CA ASN A 79 15.39 -6.56 8.89
C ASN A 79 13.87 -6.82 8.85
N MET A 80 13.23 -6.50 7.73
CA MET A 80 11.80 -6.78 7.52
C MET A 80 11.54 -8.29 7.48
N ILE A 81 12.36 -9.03 6.74
CA ILE A 81 12.24 -10.49 6.64
C ILE A 81 12.51 -11.18 7.99
N SER A 82 13.51 -10.75 8.75
CA SER A 82 13.76 -11.25 10.09
C SER A 82 12.58 -11.01 11.03
N ALA A 83 11.99 -9.81 11.01
CA ALA A 83 10.80 -9.51 11.81
C ALA A 83 9.59 -10.36 11.38
N ALA A 84 9.35 -10.51 10.06
CA ALA A 84 8.27 -11.34 9.54
C ALA A 84 8.42 -12.81 9.97
N ARG A 85 9.64 -13.36 9.91
CA ARG A 85 9.94 -14.72 10.36
C ARG A 85 9.71 -14.90 11.86
N GLY A 86 10.11 -13.92 12.69
CA GLY A 86 9.83 -13.93 14.12
C GLY A 86 8.33 -13.92 14.43
N ILE A 87 7.55 -13.04 13.77
CA ILE A 87 6.09 -13.01 13.93
C ILE A 87 5.47 -14.34 13.48
N LEU A 88 5.96 -14.94 12.39
CA LEU A 88 5.49 -16.24 11.94
C LEU A 88 5.75 -17.36 12.96
N GLU A 89 6.92 -17.37 13.61
CA GLU A 89 7.23 -18.30 14.68
C GLU A 89 6.28 -18.14 15.88
N GLU A 90 6.00 -16.90 16.29
CA GLU A 90 5.03 -16.63 17.36
C GLU A 90 3.62 -17.11 16.99
N LYS A 91 3.17 -16.84 15.75
CA LYS A 91 1.87 -17.30 15.25
C LYS A 91 1.77 -18.82 15.21
N ARG A 92 2.84 -19.51 14.79
CA ARG A 92 2.92 -20.98 14.84
C ARG A 92 2.82 -21.50 16.27
N ALA A 93 3.56 -20.89 17.20
CA ALA A 93 3.52 -21.28 18.62
C ALA A 93 2.12 -21.11 19.25
N LYS A 94 1.34 -20.13 18.76
CA LYS A 94 -0.05 -19.89 19.18
C LYS A 94 -1.10 -20.72 18.44
N GLY A 95 -0.70 -21.54 17.45
CA GLY A 95 -1.63 -22.31 16.63
C GLY A 95 -2.46 -21.46 15.66
N GLU A 96 -1.99 -20.27 15.30
CA GLU A 96 -2.68 -19.35 14.37
C GLU A 96 -2.40 -19.67 12.89
N ILE A 97 -1.54 -20.65 12.60
CA ILE A 97 -1.30 -21.15 11.24
C ILE A 97 -2.04 -22.47 11.08
N LYS A 98 -2.97 -22.52 10.13
CA LYS A 98 -3.78 -23.71 9.83
C LYS A 98 -2.90 -24.85 9.28
N ASP A 99 -3.26 -26.08 9.63
CA ASP A 99 -2.58 -27.28 9.13
C ASP A 99 -2.61 -27.33 7.60
N GLY A 100 -1.47 -27.70 7.00
CA GLY A 100 -1.32 -27.77 5.54
C GLY A 100 -1.10 -26.42 4.85
N VAL A 101 -1.15 -25.28 5.55
CA VAL A 101 -0.80 -23.98 4.99
C VAL A 101 0.69 -23.69 5.16
N GLU A 102 1.40 -23.61 4.05
CA GLU A 102 2.78 -23.17 3.98
C GLU A 102 2.86 -21.64 3.95
N VAL A 103 3.52 -21.06 4.95
CA VAL A 103 3.87 -19.63 4.98
C VAL A 103 5.39 -19.49 5.03
N ARG A 104 5.95 -18.70 4.11
CA ARG A 104 7.39 -18.41 4.03
C ARG A 104 7.64 -16.93 3.78
N PHE A 105 8.81 -16.47 4.23
CA PHE A 105 9.29 -15.12 3.96
C PHE A 105 10.70 -15.22 3.39
N GLU A 106 10.92 -14.62 2.23
CA GLU A 106 12.19 -14.68 1.51
C GLU A 106 12.74 -13.29 1.20
N LYS A 107 14.07 -13.17 1.26
CA LYS A 107 14.74 -11.96 0.83
C LYS A 107 14.74 -11.91 -0.69
N GLY A 108 14.22 -10.84 -1.27
CA GLY A 108 14.21 -10.65 -2.72
C GLY A 108 13.58 -9.32 -3.13
N GLY A 109 13.79 -8.95 -4.39
CA GLY A 109 13.10 -7.82 -5.01
C GLY A 109 11.89 -8.28 -5.82
N SER A 110 11.04 -7.34 -6.22
CA SER A 110 9.93 -7.62 -7.15
C SER A 110 10.40 -7.89 -8.58
N ASP A 111 11.64 -7.53 -8.88
CA ASP A 111 12.31 -7.55 -10.18
C ASP A 111 13.12 -8.83 -10.45
N ASN A 112 13.30 -9.69 -9.44
CA ASN A 112 13.95 -10.99 -9.59
C ASN A 112 13.40 -12.02 -8.58
N LEU A 113 12.59 -12.95 -9.09
CA LEU A 113 11.98 -14.05 -8.34
C LEU A 113 12.61 -15.41 -8.68
N ALA A 114 13.72 -15.41 -9.42
CA ALA A 114 14.41 -16.64 -9.79
C ALA A 114 14.94 -17.36 -8.55
N GLY A 115 14.77 -18.67 -8.50
CA GLY A 115 15.14 -19.50 -7.33
C GLY A 115 14.18 -19.42 -6.15
N ILE A 116 13.20 -18.51 -6.16
CA ILE A 116 12.10 -18.45 -5.18
C ILE A 116 10.84 -19.08 -5.77
N PHE A 117 10.54 -18.76 -7.03
CA PHE A 117 9.35 -19.24 -7.74
C PHE A 117 9.68 -19.85 -9.10
N GLU A 118 9.02 -20.98 -9.37
CA GLU A 118 8.97 -21.62 -10.69
C GLU A 118 8.05 -20.86 -11.64
N ASP A 119 8.25 -21.04 -12.93
CA ASP A 119 7.39 -20.47 -13.98
C ASP A 119 5.97 -21.00 -13.85
N GLY A 120 4.97 -20.12 -13.96
CA GLY A 120 3.57 -20.52 -13.91
C GLY A 120 3.14 -21.20 -12.60
N SER A 121 3.73 -20.82 -11.46
CA SER A 121 3.44 -21.42 -10.15
C SER A 121 2.56 -20.57 -9.24
N VAL A 122 2.35 -19.29 -9.56
CA VAL A 122 1.63 -18.32 -8.71
C VAL A 122 0.23 -18.04 -9.25
N ASP A 123 -0.80 -18.12 -8.39
CA ASP A 123 -2.18 -17.81 -8.77
C ASP A 123 -2.48 -16.31 -8.62
N LEU A 124 -1.97 -15.69 -7.55
CA LEU A 124 -2.15 -14.28 -7.24
C LEU A 124 -0.84 -13.66 -6.74
N ALA A 125 -0.44 -12.55 -7.33
CA ALA A 125 0.63 -11.69 -6.81
C ALA A 125 0.04 -10.40 -6.25
N VAL A 126 0.47 -9.98 -5.06
CA VAL A 126 -0.02 -8.77 -4.41
C VAL A 126 1.11 -7.87 -3.97
N ALA A 127 0.81 -6.60 -3.74
CA ALA A 127 1.73 -5.65 -3.13
C ALA A 127 0.92 -4.62 -2.34
N GLY A 128 0.93 -4.72 -1.02
CA GLY A 128 0.28 -3.76 -0.13
C GLY A 128 1.24 -2.67 0.29
N GLN A 129 1.01 -1.43 -0.15
CA GLN A 129 1.85 -0.28 0.20
C GLN A 129 3.33 -0.37 -0.25
N ALA A 130 3.61 -1.13 -1.32
CA ALA A 130 4.99 -1.33 -1.79
C ALA A 130 5.22 -0.95 -3.27
N ALA A 131 4.21 -1.10 -4.14
CA ALA A 131 4.39 -1.00 -5.60
C ALA A 131 5.00 0.33 -6.07
N HIS A 132 4.75 1.44 -5.37
CA HIS A 132 5.34 2.74 -5.68
C HIS A 132 6.87 2.82 -5.55
N TRP A 133 7.53 1.77 -5.04
CA TRP A 133 8.99 1.63 -5.01
C TRP A 133 9.56 0.75 -6.12
N PHE A 134 8.72 0.04 -6.86
CA PHE A 134 9.18 -1.00 -7.78
C PHE A 134 9.66 -0.41 -9.11
N ASP A 135 10.62 -1.09 -9.72
CA ASP A 135 10.79 -1.02 -11.18
C ASP A 135 9.61 -1.77 -11.81
N ALA A 136 8.66 -1.02 -12.36
CA ALA A 136 7.43 -1.58 -12.91
C ALA A 136 7.71 -2.57 -14.05
N GLU A 137 8.62 -2.24 -14.97
CA GLU A 137 8.91 -3.08 -16.13
C GLU A 137 9.57 -4.39 -15.69
N ALA A 138 10.58 -4.32 -14.83
CA ALA A 138 11.24 -5.52 -14.33
C ALA A 138 10.29 -6.38 -13.49
N THR A 139 9.43 -5.75 -12.69
CA THR A 139 8.40 -6.47 -11.90
C THR A 139 7.41 -7.19 -12.81
N TYR A 140 6.91 -6.54 -13.86
CA TYR A 140 5.97 -7.18 -14.78
C TYR A 140 6.60 -8.31 -15.58
N ARG A 141 7.89 -8.24 -15.90
CA ARG A 141 8.63 -9.35 -16.51
C ARG A 141 8.62 -10.59 -15.63
N GLU A 142 8.93 -10.43 -14.34
CA GLU A 142 8.91 -11.56 -13.40
C GLU A 142 7.48 -12.05 -13.12
N LEU A 143 6.51 -11.16 -13.00
CA LEU A 143 5.11 -11.56 -12.87
C LEU A 143 4.59 -12.32 -14.10
N ALA A 144 4.98 -11.90 -15.31
CA ALA A 144 4.65 -12.63 -16.53
C ALA A 144 5.25 -14.05 -16.51
N ARG A 145 6.42 -14.24 -15.89
CA ARG A 145 7.04 -15.56 -15.73
C ARG A 145 6.32 -16.42 -14.68
N VAL A 146 6.16 -15.92 -13.46
CA VAL A 146 5.71 -16.74 -12.32
C VAL A 146 4.20 -16.94 -12.25
N LEU A 147 3.38 -16.02 -12.79
CA LEU A 147 1.93 -16.19 -12.75
C LEU A 147 1.49 -17.35 -13.64
N LYS A 148 0.55 -18.16 -13.15
CA LYS A 148 -0.19 -19.14 -13.95
C LYS A 148 -0.94 -18.45 -15.09
N PRO A 149 -1.24 -19.15 -16.21
CA PRO A 149 -2.17 -18.63 -17.20
C PRO A 149 -3.52 -18.28 -16.55
N GLY A 150 -4.00 -17.05 -16.77
CA GLY A 150 -5.18 -16.53 -16.08
C GLY A 150 -4.96 -16.06 -14.64
N GLY A 151 -3.76 -16.21 -14.06
CA GLY A 151 -3.34 -15.66 -12.78
C GLY A 151 -3.32 -14.13 -12.78
N ALA A 152 -3.45 -13.52 -11.61
CA ALA A 152 -3.65 -12.07 -11.47
C ALA A 152 -2.58 -11.40 -10.61
N PHE A 153 -2.43 -10.09 -10.80
CA PHE A 153 -1.80 -9.22 -9.82
C PHE A 153 -2.80 -8.20 -9.25
N ALA A 154 -2.60 -7.80 -8.00
CA ALA A 154 -3.34 -6.73 -7.35
C ALA A 154 -2.41 -5.90 -6.45
N PHE A 155 -2.15 -4.65 -6.82
CA PHE A 155 -1.31 -3.73 -6.05
C PHE A 155 -2.16 -2.63 -5.44
N TRP A 156 -2.02 -2.35 -4.16
CA TRP A 156 -2.75 -1.25 -3.52
C TRP A 156 -1.85 -0.33 -2.73
N GLY A 157 -2.30 0.92 -2.63
CA GLY A 157 -1.63 1.97 -1.87
C GLY A 157 -2.65 2.96 -1.36
N TYR A 158 -2.40 3.50 -0.18
CA TYR A 158 -3.18 4.54 0.45
C TYR A 158 -2.34 5.81 0.64
N GLY A 159 -2.97 6.96 0.46
CA GLY A 159 -2.30 8.27 0.54
C GLY A 159 -2.14 8.78 1.97
N GLU A 160 -2.19 10.10 2.13
CA GLU A 160 -2.22 10.79 3.40
C GLU A 160 -3.51 10.45 4.19
N PHE A 161 -3.37 10.28 5.50
CA PHE A 161 -4.53 10.08 6.37
C PHE A 161 -5.29 11.39 6.59
N PHE A 162 -6.53 11.30 7.03
CA PHE A 162 -7.31 12.46 7.45
C PHE A 162 -8.23 12.11 8.63
N PHE A 163 -8.53 13.11 9.44
CA PHE A 163 -9.55 13.04 10.48
C PHE A 163 -10.93 13.16 9.84
N GLN A 164 -11.75 12.14 10.06
CA GLN A 164 -13.09 12.05 9.46
C GLN A 164 -14.10 12.94 10.20
N LYS A 165 -14.08 12.89 11.53
CA LYS A 165 -15.04 13.59 12.39
C LYS A 165 -14.57 14.99 12.82
N GLN A 166 -13.30 15.32 12.62
CA GLN A 166 -12.73 16.63 12.91
C GLN A 166 -11.98 17.22 11.69
N PRO A 167 -12.68 17.59 10.60
CA PRO A 167 -12.02 18.03 9.36
C PRO A 167 -11.13 19.26 9.51
N SER A 168 -11.38 20.12 10.51
CA SER A 168 -10.55 21.28 10.82
C SER A 168 -9.11 20.91 11.19
N LEU A 169 -8.88 19.72 11.74
CA LEU A 169 -7.55 19.21 12.10
C LEU A 169 -6.72 18.81 10.87
N ASN A 170 -7.35 18.56 9.72
CA ASN A 170 -6.64 18.14 8.50
C ASN A 170 -5.62 19.17 8.01
N ARG A 171 -5.80 20.45 8.35
CA ARG A 171 -4.78 21.49 8.07
C ARG A 171 -3.44 21.21 8.77
N LEU A 172 -3.47 20.58 9.95
CA LEU A 172 -2.26 20.19 10.66
C LEU A 172 -1.57 19.04 9.94
N VAL A 173 -2.35 18.08 9.40
CA VAL A 173 -1.81 16.95 8.63
C VAL A 173 -1.09 17.46 7.39
N THR A 174 -1.73 18.34 6.61
CA THR A 174 -1.11 18.94 5.42
C THR A 174 0.14 19.75 5.77
N THR A 175 0.09 20.57 6.83
CA THR A 175 1.24 21.35 7.31
C THR A 175 2.40 20.45 7.70
N TYR A 176 2.12 19.36 8.39
CA TYR A 176 3.14 18.41 8.84
C TYR A 176 3.74 17.62 7.68
N SER A 177 2.90 16.96 6.89
CA SER A 177 3.30 16.02 5.84
C SER A 177 3.89 16.73 4.63
N SER A 178 3.21 17.75 4.09
CA SER A 178 3.65 18.47 2.89
C SER A 178 4.57 19.64 3.21
N GLY A 179 4.36 20.32 4.35
CA GLY A 179 5.21 21.42 4.80
C GLY A 179 6.49 20.91 5.46
N THR A 180 6.40 20.48 6.72
CA THR A 180 7.56 20.09 7.55
C THR A 180 8.34 18.92 6.93
N LEU A 181 7.63 17.87 6.51
CA LEU A 181 8.24 16.65 5.98
C LEU A 181 8.42 16.65 4.46
N GLY A 182 7.93 17.68 3.75
CA GLY A 182 7.84 17.72 2.29
C GLY A 182 9.13 17.30 1.56
N LYS A 183 10.26 17.90 1.94
CA LYS A 183 11.58 17.63 1.33
C LYS A 183 12.21 16.29 1.73
N TYR A 184 11.64 15.58 2.70
CA TYR A 184 12.16 14.33 3.24
C TYR A 184 11.46 13.09 2.69
N TRP A 185 10.35 13.29 1.96
CA TRP A 185 9.72 12.22 1.23
C TRP A 185 10.55 11.81 0.02
N GLN A 186 10.91 10.52 -0.06
CA GLN A 186 11.64 10.00 -1.21
C GLN A 186 10.73 10.01 -2.45
N GLN A 187 11.19 10.66 -3.51
CA GLN A 187 10.53 10.71 -4.82
C GLN A 187 11.18 9.73 -5.82
N PRO A 188 10.45 9.27 -6.86
CA PRO A 188 9.05 9.58 -7.16
C PRO A 188 8.03 8.78 -6.32
N GLY A 189 8.47 7.83 -5.49
CA GLY A 189 7.57 6.92 -4.76
C GLY A 189 6.48 7.62 -3.94
N ARG A 190 6.80 8.73 -3.26
CA ARG A 190 5.78 9.52 -2.55
C ARG A 190 4.70 10.08 -3.48
N SER A 191 5.09 10.71 -4.59
CA SER A 191 4.11 11.24 -5.56
C SER A 191 3.22 10.15 -6.16
N ILE A 192 3.76 8.95 -6.39
CA ILE A 192 2.99 7.82 -6.93
C ILE A 192 1.95 7.33 -5.92
N VAL A 193 2.32 7.16 -4.65
CA VAL A 193 1.38 6.64 -3.63
C VAL A 193 0.33 7.68 -3.22
N GLU A 194 0.68 8.97 -3.14
CA GLU A 194 -0.29 10.05 -2.91
C GLU A 194 -1.27 10.19 -4.06
N ALA A 195 -0.82 9.88 -5.29
CA ALA A 195 -1.70 9.78 -6.45
C ALA A 195 -2.44 8.43 -6.56
N LEU A 196 -2.56 7.68 -5.45
CA LEU A 196 -3.27 6.39 -5.35
C LEU A 196 -2.83 5.39 -6.41
N LEU A 197 -1.50 5.32 -6.64
CA LEU A 197 -0.84 4.50 -7.66
C LEU A 197 -1.21 4.83 -9.11
N THR A 198 -1.96 5.90 -9.38
CA THR A 198 -2.33 6.29 -10.75
C THR A 198 -1.13 6.41 -11.69
N PRO A 199 0.00 7.04 -11.29
CA PRO A 199 1.17 7.15 -12.15
C PRO A 199 1.99 5.86 -12.24
N PHE A 200 1.69 4.83 -11.45
CA PHE A 200 2.37 3.54 -11.56
C PHE A 200 1.98 2.88 -12.89
N PRO A 201 2.94 2.56 -13.78
CA PRO A 201 2.62 2.05 -15.12
C PRO A 201 1.83 0.74 -15.07
N LEU A 202 0.98 0.52 -16.07
CA LEU A 202 0.43 -0.80 -16.38
C LEU A 202 1.39 -1.56 -17.31
N PRO A 203 1.32 -2.90 -17.41
CA PRO A 203 2.14 -3.65 -18.36
C PRO A 203 1.92 -3.17 -19.80
N SER A 204 2.99 -2.84 -20.50
CA SER A 204 2.91 -2.43 -21.91
C SER A 204 2.73 -3.65 -22.81
N PRO A 205 1.85 -3.59 -23.83
CA PRO A 205 1.69 -4.69 -24.79
C PRO A 205 3.00 -5.08 -25.51
N SER A 206 3.93 -4.13 -25.67
CA SER A 206 5.21 -4.36 -26.36
C SER A 206 6.25 -5.05 -25.49
N SER A 207 6.40 -4.65 -24.22
CA SER A 207 7.40 -5.21 -23.29
C SER A 207 6.85 -6.33 -22.42
N SER A 208 5.53 -6.50 -22.33
CA SER A 208 4.87 -7.51 -21.50
C SER A 208 3.62 -8.10 -22.18
N PRO A 209 3.78 -8.75 -23.35
CA PRO A 209 2.66 -9.25 -24.16
C PRO A 209 1.84 -10.36 -23.48
N SER A 210 2.40 -10.99 -22.44
CA SER A 210 1.76 -12.05 -21.66
C SER A 210 0.56 -11.58 -20.84
N PHE A 211 0.39 -10.28 -20.61
CA PHE A 211 -0.78 -9.75 -19.92
C PHE A 211 -1.92 -9.45 -20.89
N ASP A 212 -3.15 -9.53 -20.40
CA ASP A 212 -4.35 -9.16 -21.13
C ASP A 212 -4.72 -7.69 -20.85
N PRO A 213 -4.55 -6.74 -21.79
CA PRO A 213 -4.86 -5.34 -21.55
C PRO A 213 -6.33 -5.08 -21.22
N SER A 214 -7.27 -5.89 -21.72
CA SER A 214 -8.70 -5.75 -21.36
C SER A 214 -9.00 -6.12 -19.91
N SER A 215 -8.07 -6.80 -19.22
CA SER A 215 -8.21 -7.12 -17.80
C SER A 215 -7.76 -5.98 -16.88
N PHE A 216 -7.04 -4.97 -17.39
CA PHE A 216 -6.50 -3.91 -16.54
C PHE A 216 -7.62 -3.08 -15.92
N HIS A 217 -7.53 -2.95 -14.59
CA HIS A 217 -8.56 -2.28 -13.82
C HIS A 217 -7.94 -1.47 -12.69
N ARG A 218 -8.52 -0.30 -12.39
CA ARG A 218 -8.18 0.47 -11.19
C ARG A 218 -9.43 0.71 -10.36
N SER A 219 -9.37 0.39 -9.07
CA SER A 219 -10.43 0.71 -8.12
C SER A 219 -9.96 1.80 -7.16
N PHE A 220 -10.80 2.80 -6.92
CA PHE A 220 -10.54 3.89 -5.98
C PHE A 220 -11.60 3.90 -4.88
N PHE A 221 -11.16 3.94 -3.63
CA PHE A 221 -11.99 4.07 -2.44
C PHE A 221 -11.73 5.44 -1.82
N LEU A 222 -12.65 6.36 -2.05
CA LEU A 222 -12.47 7.78 -1.76
C LEU A 222 -13.46 8.23 -0.68
N ARG A 223 -13.10 9.31 0.03
CA ARG A 223 -14.04 9.91 0.98
C ARG A 223 -15.27 10.50 0.25
N PRO A 224 -16.45 10.55 0.89
CA PRO A 224 -17.70 10.94 0.23
C PRO A 224 -17.65 12.28 -0.49
N HIS A 225 -17.00 13.29 0.11
CA HIS A 225 -16.89 14.65 -0.43
C HIS A 225 -15.44 15.03 -0.81
N GLY A 226 -14.60 14.05 -1.12
CA GLY A 226 -13.22 14.28 -1.54
C GLY A 226 -13.07 14.66 -3.01
N PRO A 227 -11.89 15.13 -3.43
CA PRO A 227 -11.58 15.32 -4.85
C PRO A 227 -11.76 14.00 -5.63
N PRO A 228 -11.93 14.06 -6.97
CA PRO A 228 -11.83 12.87 -7.81
C PRO A 228 -10.43 12.24 -7.68
N PRO A 229 -10.25 10.96 -8.05
CA PRO A 229 -8.91 10.39 -8.08
C PRO A 229 -8.06 11.17 -9.09
N PRO A 230 -6.75 11.33 -8.84
CA PRO A 230 -5.86 12.11 -9.70
C PRO A 230 -5.53 11.33 -10.98
N LEU A 231 -6.55 11.03 -11.77
CA LEU A 231 -6.48 10.36 -13.05
C LEU A 231 -5.70 11.23 -14.03
N THR A 232 -4.49 10.80 -14.37
CA THR A 232 -3.71 11.37 -15.46
C THR A 232 -4.13 10.73 -16.78
N LEU A 233 -5.43 10.79 -17.09
CA LEU A 233 -6.01 10.22 -18.32
C LEU A 233 -6.62 11.34 -19.15
N PRO A 234 -6.02 11.66 -20.32
CA PRO A 234 -6.67 12.56 -21.25
C PRO A 234 -7.66 11.83 -22.20
N PRO A 235 -8.72 12.51 -22.71
CA PRO A 235 -9.15 13.83 -22.26
C PRO A 235 -9.52 13.75 -20.78
N LEU A 236 -9.16 14.81 -20.03
CA LEU A 236 -9.50 15.04 -18.63
C LEU A 236 -11.02 15.09 -18.48
N LEU A 237 -11.67 13.94 -18.62
CA LEU A 237 -13.03 13.75 -18.26
C LEU A 237 -12.94 13.22 -16.83
N ASP A 238 -13.19 14.10 -15.87
CA ASP A 238 -13.53 13.65 -14.53
C ASP A 238 -14.69 12.66 -14.70
N PRO A 239 -14.50 11.37 -14.40
CA PRO A 239 -15.60 10.43 -14.50
C PRO A 239 -16.72 10.92 -13.59
N PRO A 240 -17.99 10.96 -14.05
CA PRO A 240 -19.07 11.59 -13.30
C PRO A 240 -19.23 10.89 -11.95
N LEU A 241 -18.85 11.57 -10.88
CA LEU A 241 -18.76 10.99 -9.54
C LEU A 241 -20.13 10.43 -9.09
N PRO A 242 -20.16 9.30 -8.37
CA PRO A 242 -21.38 8.81 -7.76
C PRO A 242 -22.02 9.90 -6.89
N SER A 243 -23.35 10.02 -6.96
CA SER A 243 -24.09 11.13 -6.36
C SER A 243 -24.38 10.95 -4.87
N ALA A 244 -24.34 9.71 -4.36
CA ALA A 244 -24.60 9.38 -2.97
C ALA A 244 -23.43 8.62 -2.29
N GLU A 245 -23.34 8.77 -0.98
CA GLU A 245 -22.43 8.00 -0.13
C GLU A 245 -22.74 6.51 -0.22
N GLY A 246 -21.72 5.66 -0.38
CA GLY A 246 -21.90 4.22 -0.58
C GLY A 246 -22.06 3.78 -2.04
N GLU A 247 -22.25 4.70 -2.98
CA GLU A 247 -22.34 4.34 -4.40
C GLU A 247 -20.96 4.05 -5.00
N SER A 248 -20.94 3.05 -5.89
CA SER A 248 -19.80 2.69 -6.72
C SER A 248 -20.21 2.86 -8.19
N ALA A 249 -19.33 3.47 -8.98
CA ALA A 249 -19.53 3.64 -10.42
C ALA A 249 -18.29 3.19 -11.18
N THR A 250 -18.50 2.57 -12.34
CA THR A 250 -17.45 2.03 -13.20
C THR A 250 -17.46 2.72 -14.55
N TYR A 251 -16.27 3.08 -15.01
CA TYR A 251 -16.04 3.84 -16.24
C TYR A 251 -15.00 3.10 -17.10
N SER A 252 -15.15 3.21 -18.41
CA SER A 252 -14.15 2.75 -19.38
C SER A 252 -13.46 3.97 -19.97
N LEU A 253 -12.16 4.12 -19.70
CA LEU A 253 -11.37 5.28 -20.10
C LEU A 253 -10.43 4.93 -21.25
N GLN A 254 -10.49 5.73 -22.31
CA GLN A 254 -9.58 5.60 -23.46
C GLN A 254 -8.27 6.36 -23.18
N PRO A 255 -7.09 5.79 -23.46
CA PRO A 255 -5.84 6.52 -23.31
C PRO A 255 -5.74 7.68 -24.32
N ALA A 256 -5.33 8.86 -23.88
CA ALA A 256 -5.25 10.07 -24.71
C ALA A 256 -4.38 10.00 -25.96
N THR A 257 -3.34 9.18 -25.91
CA THR A 257 -2.34 9.05 -26.95
C THR A 257 -2.55 7.77 -27.77
N SER A 258 -3.67 7.06 -27.58
CA SER A 258 -3.86 5.78 -28.25
C SER A 258 -4.14 5.97 -29.74
N THR A 259 -3.41 5.20 -30.55
CA THR A 259 -3.93 4.70 -31.81
C THR A 259 -5.09 3.75 -31.49
N THR A 260 -6.03 3.54 -32.42
CA THR A 260 -7.29 2.76 -32.31
C THR A 260 -7.20 1.29 -31.82
N THR A 261 -6.06 0.84 -31.30
CA THR A 261 -5.74 -0.55 -30.94
C THR A 261 -5.51 -0.78 -29.44
N ASP A 262 -5.43 0.25 -28.59
CA ASP A 262 -5.26 0.03 -27.15
C ASP A 262 -6.61 -0.28 -26.46
N ALA A 263 -6.62 -1.29 -25.58
CA ALA A 263 -7.81 -1.62 -24.79
C ALA A 263 -8.13 -0.48 -23.81
N PRO A 264 -9.42 -0.14 -23.60
CA PRO A 264 -9.82 0.85 -22.62
C PRO A 264 -9.44 0.39 -21.20
N LEU A 265 -8.95 1.32 -20.39
CA LEU A 265 -8.73 1.08 -18.96
C LEU A 265 -10.06 1.11 -18.21
N SER A 266 -10.38 0.04 -17.51
CA SER A 266 -11.53 0.01 -16.61
C SER A 266 -11.20 0.70 -15.28
N VAL A 267 -12.06 1.59 -14.80
CA VAL A 267 -11.89 2.30 -13.53
C VAL A 267 -13.17 2.24 -12.72
N SER A 268 -13.11 1.80 -11.47
CA SER A 268 -14.22 1.92 -10.50
C SER A 268 -13.90 2.94 -9.43
N ILE A 269 -14.89 3.77 -9.09
CA ILE A 269 -14.80 4.75 -7.99
C ILE A 269 -15.93 4.46 -7.01
N THR A 270 -15.55 4.20 -5.76
CA THR A 270 -16.47 3.99 -4.65
C THR A 270 -16.32 5.15 -3.66
N ARG A 271 -17.42 5.83 -3.34
CA ARG A 271 -17.47 6.94 -2.37
C ARG A 271 -17.67 6.42 -0.94
N THR A 272 -16.75 5.55 -0.52
CA THR A 272 -16.68 5.02 0.84
C THR A 272 -15.22 4.70 1.17
N ILE A 273 -14.80 5.12 2.36
CA ILE A 273 -13.45 4.85 2.87
C ILE A 273 -13.40 3.38 3.29
N LEU A 274 -12.52 2.62 2.64
CA LEU A 274 -12.32 1.22 3.01
C LEU A 274 -11.39 1.11 4.22
N LEU A 275 -10.30 1.88 4.23
CA LEU A 275 -9.28 1.86 5.27
C LEU A 275 -9.52 2.98 6.28
N GLN A 276 -10.00 2.62 7.46
CA GLN A 276 -10.21 3.54 8.57
C GLN A 276 -9.91 2.87 9.92
N ARG A 277 -9.56 3.68 10.92
CA ARG A 277 -9.31 3.25 12.29
C ARG A 277 -9.80 4.30 13.28
N THR A 278 -10.20 3.83 14.45
CA THR A 278 -10.38 4.68 15.63
C THR A 278 -9.14 4.51 16.49
N TRP A 279 -8.37 5.58 16.64
CA TRP A 279 -7.08 5.55 17.34
C TRP A 279 -7.00 6.55 18.48
N THR A 280 -6.35 6.15 19.57
CA THR A 280 -5.91 7.10 20.59
C THR A 280 -4.80 8.00 20.05
N LEU A 281 -4.51 9.11 20.75
CA LEU A 281 -3.43 10.02 20.38
C LEU A 281 -2.07 9.30 20.38
N SER A 282 -1.84 8.47 21.39
CA SER A 282 -0.66 7.60 21.48
C SER A 282 -0.52 6.63 20.29
N GLN A 283 -1.62 6.03 19.80
CA GLN A 283 -1.58 5.15 18.62
C GLN A 283 -1.29 5.92 17.32
N LEU A 284 -1.90 7.09 17.15
CA LEU A 284 -1.60 7.98 16.02
C LEU A 284 -0.13 8.42 16.04
N GLU A 285 0.39 8.80 17.22
CA GLU A 285 1.80 9.13 17.40
C GLU A 285 2.71 7.97 16.96
N ALA A 286 2.43 6.75 17.43
CA ALA A 286 3.19 5.57 17.04
C ALA A 286 3.18 5.37 15.52
N TYR A 287 2.03 5.53 14.86
CA TYR A 287 1.92 5.48 13.40
C TYR A 287 2.79 6.54 12.72
N LEU A 288 2.75 7.80 13.15
CA LEU A 288 3.56 8.88 12.57
C LEU A 288 5.07 8.63 12.73
N ARG A 289 5.48 8.00 13.84
CA ARG A 289 6.88 7.62 14.09
C ARG A 289 7.39 6.54 13.13
N THR A 290 6.51 5.84 12.40
CA THR A 290 6.90 4.87 11.36
C THR A 290 7.16 5.50 9.98
N TRP A 291 6.92 6.81 9.84
CA TRP A 291 7.06 7.48 8.55
C TRP A 291 8.54 7.66 8.18
N SER A 292 8.90 7.22 6.97
CA SER A 292 10.28 7.32 6.47
C SER A 292 10.79 8.77 6.44
N SER A 293 9.92 9.72 6.10
CA SER A 293 10.20 11.15 6.10
C SER A 293 10.38 11.73 7.50
N ALA A 294 9.62 11.28 8.50
CA ALA A 294 9.80 11.71 9.89
C ALA A 294 11.16 11.27 10.43
N HIS A 295 11.57 10.02 10.16
CA HIS A 295 12.92 9.54 10.48
C HIS A 295 14.01 10.38 9.79
N ALA A 296 13.84 10.68 8.50
CA ALA A 296 14.81 11.47 7.75
C ALA A 296 14.88 12.93 8.24
N TYR A 297 13.73 13.55 8.55
CA TYR A 297 13.65 14.89 9.12
C TYR A 297 14.39 14.94 10.46
N ASN A 298 14.04 14.06 11.40
CA ASN A 298 14.61 14.05 12.74
C ASN A 298 16.11 13.77 12.69
N ALA A 299 16.57 12.82 11.86
CA ALA A 299 17.99 12.54 11.70
C ALA A 299 18.80 13.74 11.16
N SER A 300 18.20 14.58 10.31
CA SER A 300 18.88 15.74 9.71
C SER A 300 18.87 17.01 10.57
N HIS A 301 17.97 17.12 11.54
CA HIS A 301 17.84 18.32 12.38
C HIS A 301 18.21 18.09 13.85
N ARG A 302 18.32 16.83 14.30
CA ARG A 302 18.69 16.53 15.69
C ARG A 302 20.10 17.06 15.96
N PRO A 303 20.29 17.93 16.97
CA PRO A 303 21.60 18.47 17.28
C PRO A 303 22.54 17.38 17.78
N SER A 304 23.83 17.57 17.54
CA SER A 304 24.89 16.64 17.93
C SER A 304 25.06 16.54 19.45
N SER A 305 24.65 17.58 20.19
CA SER A 305 24.65 17.66 21.64
C SER A 305 23.31 18.25 22.13
N PRO A 306 22.71 17.73 23.22
CA PRO A 306 21.44 18.22 23.77
C PRO A 306 21.47 19.71 24.16
N ASP A 307 22.66 20.28 24.42
CA ASP A 307 22.84 21.68 24.83
C ASP A 307 23.08 22.66 23.68
N SER A 308 23.11 22.19 22.42
CA SER A 308 23.32 23.06 21.26
C SER A 308 21.98 23.56 20.70
N PRO A 309 21.61 24.84 20.87
CA PRO A 309 20.45 25.40 20.21
C PRO A 309 20.62 25.33 18.69
N ASN A 310 19.51 25.16 17.97
CA ASN A 310 19.54 25.02 16.52
C ASN A 310 20.17 26.28 15.90
N ALA A 311 21.24 26.11 15.12
CA ALA A 311 22.01 27.20 14.55
C ALA A 311 21.15 27.97 13.53
N GLY A 312 20.44 29.00 13.99
CA GLY A 312 19.70 29.92 13.12
C GLY A 312 18.42 30.54 13.72
N THR A 313 17.76 29.91 14.70
CA THR A 313 16.45 30.40 15.21
C THR A 313 16.42 30.65 16.71
N GLY A 314 17.42 30.21 17.48
CA GLY A 314 17.45 30.32 18.95
C GLY A 314 16.41 29.44 19.67
N GLN A 315 15.63 28.65 18.93
CA GLN A 315 14.63 27.74 19.48
C GLN A 315 15.26 26.36 19.72
N ALA A 316 14.96 25.75 20.88
CA ALA A 316 15.38 24.38 21.17
C ALA A 316 14.82 23.42 20.11
N TRP A 317 15.63 22.48 19.64
CA TRP A 317 15.18 21.46 18.70
C TRP A 317 14.07 20.61 19.32
N ARG A 318 13.09 20.21 18.50
CA ARG A 318 11.98 19.34 18.88
C ARG A 318 11.76 18.28 17.81
N ASP A 319 11.39 17.07 18.24
CA ASP A 319 10.97 15.99 17.35
C ASP A 319 9.74 16.44 16.54
N CYS A 320 9.75 16.25 15.23
CA CYS A 320 8.67 16.71 14.37
C CYS A 320 7.32 16.06 14.68
N VAL A 321 7.33 14.79 15.14
CA VAL A 321 6.11 14.09 15.56
C VAL A 321 5.54 14.73 16.82
N GLU A 322 6.38 15.05 17.80
CA GLU A 322 5.94 15.73 19.03
C GLU A 322 5.35 17.10 18.73
N VAL A 323 5.95 17.86 17.81
CA VAL A 323 5.42 19.17 17.39
C VAL A 323 4.02 19.02 16.78
N PHE A 324 3.79 17.98 15.97
CA PHE A 324 2.47 17.69 15.40
C PHE A 324 1.46 17.29 16.49
N VAL A 325 1.82 16.35 17.37
CA VAL A 325 0.96 15.87 18.46
C VAL A 325 0.60 16.99 19.43
N ASP A 326 1.54 17.87 19.77
CA ASP A 326 1.25 19.07 20.56
C ASP A 326 0.30 20.03 19.83
N GLY A 327 0.39 20.10 18.51
CA GLY A 327 -0.57 20.84 17.68
C GLY A 327 -1.98 20.32 17.87
N LEU A 328 -2.17 18.99 17.84
CA LEU A 328 -3.46 18.36 18.12
C LEU A 328 -3.96 18.66 19.53
N ARG A 329 -3.08 18.56 20.54
CA ARG A 329 -3.43 18.86 21.95
C ARG A 329 -3.91 20.30 22.14
N ARG A 330 -3.29 21.28 21.46
CA ARG A 330 -3.73 22.69 21.50
C ARG A 330 -5.09 22.91 20.85
N GLU A 331 -5.48 22.07 19.91
CA GLU A 331 -6.80 22.09 19.26
C GLU A 331 -7.85 21.27 20.03
N GLY A 332 -7.51 20.77 21.22
CA GLY A 332 -8.44 20.09 22.13
C GLY A 332 -8.44 18.56 22.08
N VAL A 333 -7.59 17.94 21.24
CA VAL A 333 -7.46 16.48 21.22
C VAL A 333 -6.79 15.99 22.50
N SER A 334 -7.48 15.13 23.25
CA SER A 334 -6.97 14.58 24.52
C SER A 334 -6.72 13.07 24.44
N GLU A 335 -5.94 12.54 25.37
CA GLU A 335 -5.74 11.08 25.48
C GLU A 335 -7.02 10.35 25.97
N GLU A 336 -7.99 11.08 26.54
CA GLU A 336 -9.22 10.55 27.15
C GLU A 336 -10.42 10.52 26.19
N GLU A 337 -10.31 11.09 24.98
CA GLU A 337 -11.37 10.99 23.97
C GLU A 337 -11.57 9.54 23.52
N GLU A 338 -12.80 9.17 23.09
CA GLU A 338 -13.21 7.82 22.61
C GLU A 338 -12.45 7.33 21.34
N GLY A 339 -11.38 8.03 20.95
CA GLY A 339 -10.50 7.73 19.83
C GLY A 339 -10.86 8.56 18.60
N MET A 340 -9.83 9.02 17.90
CA MET A 340 -9.98 9.80 16.68
C MET A 340 -10.24 8.86 15.50
N GLU A 341 -11.31 9.14 14.76
CA GLU A 341 -11.57 8.45 13.50
C GLU A 341 -10.66 8.99 12.40
N VAL A 342 -9.67 8.17 12.03
CA VAL A 342 -8.75 8.43 10.93
C VAL A 342 -9.10 7.54 9.74
N GLY A 343 -9.04 8.11 8.54
CA GLY A 343 -9.30 7.43 7.28
C GLY A 343 -8.18 7.64 6.27
N TRP A 344 -8.09 6.73 5.31
CA TRP A 344 -7.19 6.86 4.17
C TRP A 344 -7.93 6.57 2.87
N GLU A 345 -7.71 7.40 1.86
CA GLU A 345 -8.11 7.08 0.49
C GLU A 345 -7.15 6.04 -0.09
N MET A 346 -7.66 5.13 -0.92
CA MET A 346 -6.89 4.01 -1.43
C MET A 346 -7.15 3.77 -2.92
N GLY A 347 -6.10 3.42 -3.64
CA GLY A 347 -6.17 2.91 -5.00
C GLY A 347 -5.72 1.45 -5.05
N VAL A 348 -6.34 0.67 -5.92
CA VAL A 348 -5.96 -0.72 -6.24
C VAL A 348 -5.79 -0.84 -7.75
N VAL A 349 -4.71 -1.47 -8.19
CA VAL A 349 -4.34 -1.71 -9.58
C VAL A 349 -4.35 -3.20 -9.85
N PHE A 350 -5.06 -3.61 -10.88
CA PHE A 350 -5.24 -5.01 -11.24
C PHE A 350 -4.78 -5.29 -12.67
N GLY A 351 -4.41 -6.55 -12.90
CA GLY A 351 -4.26 -7.10 -14.23
C GLY A 351 -4.13 -8.62 -14.20
N ARG A 352 -4.29 -9.24 -15.35
CA ARG A 352 -4.28 -10.70 -15.51
C ARG A 352 -3.32 -11.14 -16.60
N LYS A 353 -2.59 -12.23 -16.34
CA LYS A 353 -1.85 -12.95 -17.37
C LYS A 353 -2.85 -13.65 -18.30
N ARG A 354 -2.61 -13.64 -19.61
CA ARG A 354 -3.42 -14.36 -20.59
C ARG A 354 -3.55 -15.85 -20.21
N ALA A 355 -4.72 -16.41 -20.48
CA ALA A 355 -5.03 -17.82 -20.21
C ALA A 355 -4.33 -18.77 -21.18
#